data_AF-A0A2T2UBV3-F1
#
_entry.id   AF-A0A2T2UBV3-F1
#
_cell.length_a   1.000
_cell.length_b   1.000
_cell.length_c   1.000
_cell.angle_alpha   90.00
_cell.angle_beta   90.00
_cell.angle_gamma   90.00
#
_symmetry.space_group_name_H-M   'P 1'
#
loop_
_entity.id
_entity.type
_entity.pdbx_description
1 polymer ?
#
loop_
_entity_poly.entity_id
_entity_poly.type
_entity_poly.pdbx_seq_one_letter_code
_entity_poly.pdbx_strand_id
1 'polypeptide(L)'
;YPEIAQAPTGRGPYTGPALFIRGGASDYIAQAHEPEIDRRFPDARIYTVSHAAHWVHVEYPDRVLDTLRPFLESAANERGGHQ
;
A
#
# COMPACT_ATOMS: atom_id res chain seq x y z
N TYR A 1 -23.58 -10.39 10.40
CA TYR A 1 -22.70 -10.92 9.34
C TYR A 1 -21.25 -10.98 9.86
N PRO A 2 -20.89 -12.01 10.64
CA PRO A 2 -19.55 -12.12 11.22
C PRO A 2 -18.46 -12.54 10.22
N GLU A 3 -18.84 -13.12 9.06
CA GLU A 3 -17.89 -13.64 8.08
C GLU A 3 -17.14 -12.56 7.28
N ILE A 4 -17.77 -11.40 7.05
CA ILE A 4 -17.15 -10.25 6.34
C ILE A 4 -16.17 -9.44 7.19
N ALA A 5 -16.19 -9.60 8.51
CA ALA A 5 -15.29 -8.88 9.41
C ALA A 5 -14.03 -9.71 9.78
N GLN A 6 -13.93 -10.94 9.31
CA GLN A 6 -12.80 -11.81 9.62
C GLN A 6 -11.55 -11.44 8.81
N ALA A 7 -10.39 -11.61 9.43
CA ALA A 7 -9.12 -11.43 8.76
C ALA A 7 -8.99 -12.45 7.60
N PRO A 8 -8.33 -12.06 6.48
CA PRO A 8 -8.09 -12.98 5.38
C PRO A 8 -7.27 -14.19 5.84
N THR A 9 -7.67 -15.40 5.45
CA THR A 9 -7.03 -16.68 5.80
C THR A 9 -5.88 -17.06 4.85
N GLY A 10 -5.19 -16.07 4.26
CA GLY A 10 -4.09 -16.28 3.32
C GLY A 10 -2.97 -17.17 3.90
N ARG A 11 -2.37 -18.02 3.05
CA ARG A 11 -1.44 -19.08 3.45
C ARG A 11 0.00 -18.62 3.68
N GLY A 12 0.28 -17.31 3.60
CA GLY A 12 1.62 -16.73 3.72
C GLY A 12 1.67 -15.26 3.30
N PRO A 13 2.84 -14.60 3.37
CA PRO A 13 3.02 -13.23 2.90
C PRO A 13 2.87 -13.11 1.39
N TYR A 14 2.45 -11.94 0.92
CA TYR A 14 2.50 -11.56 -0.49
C TYR A 14 3.88 -11.00 -0.82
N THR A 15 4.65 -11.73 -1.61
CA THR A 15 6.03 -11.39 -2.02
C THR A 15 6.10 -10.62 -3.34
N GLY A 16 4.98 -10.03 -3.77
CA GLY A 16 4.98 -9.14 -4.91
C GLY A 16 5.16 -7.69 -4.47
N PRO A 17 5.51 -6.79 -5.40
CA PRO A 17 5.61 -5.37 -5.10
C PRO A 17 4.26 -4.85 -4.61
N ALA A 18 4.27 -4.15 -3.47
CA ALA A 18 3.08 -3.51 -2.91
C ALA A 18 3.35 -2.04 -2.61
N LEU A 19 2.35 -1.17 -2.85
CA LEU A 19 2.43 0.25 -2.55
C LEU A 19 1.30 0.64 -1.60
N PHE A 20 1.67 1.15 -0.43
CA PHE A 20 0.75 1.72 0.55
C PHE A 20 0.88 3.24 0.52
N ILE A 21 -0.23 3.94 0.28
CA ILE A 21 -0.30 5.40 0.33
C ILE A 21 -1.14 5.79 1.55
N ARG A 22 -0.54 6.50 2.51
CA ARG A 22 -1.22 6.97 3.73
C ARG A 22 -1.15 8.47 3.88
N GLY A 23 -2.15 9.03 4.59
CA GLY A 23 -2.11 10.41 5.04
C GLY A 23 -1.34 10.54 6.35
N GLY A 24 -0.44 11.51 6.44
CA GLY A 24 0.38 11.74 7.63
C GLY A 24 -0.42 12.30 8.82
N ALA A 25 -1.59 12.88 8.56
CA ALA A 25 -2.53 13.34 9.59
C ALA A 25 -3.65 12.32 9.87
N SER A 26 -3.49 11.07 9.43
CA SER A 26 -4.48 10.00 9.57
C SER A 26 -3.91 8.82 10.35
N ASP A 27 -4.62 8.40 11.40
CA ASP A 27 -4.23 7.26 12.23
C ASP A 27 -4.57 5.89 11.60
N TYR A 28 -5.11 5.87 10.37
CA TYR A 28 -5.58 4.64 9.74
C TYR A 28 -4.44 3.67 9.38
N ILE A 29 -3.28 4.20 9.02
CA ILE A 29 -2.03 3.44 8.87
C ILE A 29 -1.00 4.06 9.81
N ALA A 30 -1.19 3.84 11.11
CA ALA A 30 -0.23 4.25 12.13
C ALA A 30 1.13 3.54 11.97
N GLN A 31 2.19 4.13 12.51
CA GLN A 31 3.54 3.55 12.53
C GLN A 31 3.56 2.15 13.20
N ALA A 32 2.69 1.93 14.19
CA ALA A 32 2.54 0.64 14.86
C ALA A 32 2.04 -0.49 13.94
N HIS A 33 1.49 -0.16 12.77
CA HIS A 33 1.06 -1.15 11.79
C HIS A 33 2.15 -1.55 10.80
N GLU A 34 3.26 -0.80 10.74
CA GLU A 34 4.38 -1.10 9.83
C GLU A 34 4.95 -2.52 10.00
N PRO A 35 5.12 -3.06 11.23
CA PRO A 35 5.58 -4.44 11.38
C PRO A 35 4.61 -5.50 10.82
N GLU A 36 3.30 -5.27 10.92
CA GLU A 36 2.30 -6.18 10.33
C GLU A 36 2.22 -6.05 8.80
N ILE A 37 2.46 -4.85 8.28
CA ILE A 37 2.58 -4.61 6.83
C ILE A 37 3.79 -5.37 6.30
N ASP A 38 4.96 -5.19 6.92
CA ASP A 38 6.21 -5.87 6.53
C ASP A 38 6.07 -7.40 6.61
N ARG A 39 5.45 -7.92 7.69
CA ARG A 39 5.19 -9.35 7.85
C ARG A 39 4.31 -9.93 6.74
N ARG A 40 3.38 -9.16 6.19
CA ARG A 40 2.40 -9.62 5.19
C ARG A 40 2.80 -9.25 3.75
N PHE A 41 3.58 -8.19 3.59
CA PHE A 41 4.01 -7.59 2.33
C PHE A 41 5.47 -7.14 2.47
N PRO A 42 6.44 -8.07 2.49
CA PRO A 42 7.86 -7.75 2.68
C PRO A 42 8.44 -6.80 1.62
N ASP A 43 7.88 -6.81 0.40
CA ASP A 43 8.29 -5.92 -0.70
C ASP A 43 7.40 -4.67 -0.79
N ALA A 44 6.78 -4.28 0.32
CA ALA A 44 5.95 -3.08 0.39
C ALA A 44 6.76 -1.79 0.46
N ARG A 45 6.29 -0.78 -0.26
CA ARG A 45 6.71 0.62 -0.11
C ARG A 45 5.58 1.41 0.54
N ILE A 46 5.90 2.17 1.59
CA ILE A 46 4.95 3.06 2.28
C ILE A 46 5.27 4.51 1.89
N TYR A 47 4.33 5.16 1.23
CA TYR A 47 4.38 6.58 0.92
C TYR A 47 3.43 7.35 1.85
N THR A 48 3.96 8.36 2.53
CA THR A 48 3.19 9.19 3.46
C THR A 48 3.03 10.60 2.90
N VAL A 49 1.78 11.03 2.70
CA VAL A 49 1.46 12.41 2.33
C VAL A 49 1.24 13.20 3.61
N SER A 50 2.26 13.96 4.05
CA SER A 50 2.33 14.57 5.39
C SER A 50 1.07 15.37 5.80
N HIS A 51 0.42 16.07 4.88
CA HIS A 51 -0.72 16.95 5.15
C HIS A 51 -2.09 16.35 4.76
N ALA A 52 -2.12 15.08 4.35
CA ALA A 52 -3.37 14.40 4.02
C ALA A 52 -3.99 13.74 5.24
N ALA A 53 -5.30 13.88 5.35
CA ALA A 53 -6.12 13.12 6.28
C ALA A 53 -6.47 11.76 5.67
N HIS A 54 -7.72 11.31 5.79
CA HIS A 54 -8.11 9.94 5.48
C HIS A 54 -8.25 9.67 3.96
N TRP A 55 -8.63 10.67 3.16
CA TRP A 55 -8.91 10.49 1.74
C TRP A 55 -7.82 11.11 0.87
N VAL A 56 -6.61 10.54 0.97
CA VAL A 56 -5.41 11.03 0.27
C VAL A 56 -5.63 11.23 -1.23
N HIS A 57 -6.43 10.37 -1.87
CA HIS A 57 -6.74 10.45 -3.31
C HIS A 57 -7.73 11.58 -3.67
N VAL A 58 -8.54 12.07 -2.72
CA VAL A 58 -9.42 13.22 -2.91
C VAL A 58 -8.69 14.51 -2.55
N GLU A 59 -7.92 14.49 -1.48
CA GLU A 59 -7.23 15.67 -0.95
C GLU A 59 -5.97 16.03 -1.76
N TYR A 60 -5.20 15.03 -2.20
CA TYR A 60 -3.94 15.21 -2.92
C TYR A 60 -3.85 14.26 -4.13
N PRO A 61 -4.76 14.38 -5.12
CA PRO A 61 -4.82 13.49 -6.27
C PRO A 61 -3.49 13.43 -7.04
N ASP A 62 -2.82 14.58 -7.23
CA ASP A 62 -1.54 14.64 -7.95
C ASP A 62 -0.45 13.83 -7.24
N ARG A 63 -0.36 13.91 -5.90
CA ARG A 63 0.61 13.14 -5.12
C ARG A 63 0.37 11.64 -5.21
N VAL A 64 -0.91 11.24 -5.25
CA VAL A 64 -1.28 9.84 -5.46
C VAL A 64 -0.85 9.39 -6.85
N LEU A 65 -1.14 10.17 -7.89
CA LEU A 65 -0.79 9.84 -9.27
C LEU A 65 0.73 9.79 -9.51
N ASP A 66 1.48 10.74 -8.95
CA ASP A 66 2.95 10.81 -9.02
C ASP A 66 3.63 9.59 -8.39
N THR A 67 3.00 9.00 -7.37
CA THR A 67 3.51 7.79 -6.71
C THR A 67 3.03 6.52 -7.39
N LEU A 68 1.77 6.50 -7.85
CA LEU A 68 1.13 5.34 -8.46
C LEU A 68 1.71 5.01 -9.83
N ARG A 69 1.95 6.03 -10.66
CA ARG A 69 2.44 5.85 -12.04
C ARG A 69 3.79 5.11 -12.12
N PRO A 70 4.86 5.56 -11.44
CA PRO A 70 6.15 4.85 -11.49
C PRO A 70 6.06 3.45 -10.88
N PHE A 71 5.20 3.24 -9.87
CA PHE A 71 4.97 1.90 -9.30
C PHE A 71 4.33 0.94 -10.30
N LEU A 72 3.32 1.39 -11.07
CA LEU A 72 2.69 0.58 -12.09
C LEU A 72 3.63 0.29 -13.26
N GLU A 73 4.45 1.27 -13.65
CA GLU A 73 5.46 1.10 -14.69
C GLU A 73 6.54 0.08 -14.28
N SER A 74 7.04 0.16 -13.03
CA SER A 74 8.01 -0.82 -12.53
C SER A 74 7.41 -2.22 -12.39
N ALA A 75 6.18 -2.35 -11.87
CA ALA A 75 5.51 -3.63 -11.72
C ALA A 75 5.10 -4.27 -13.07
N ALA A 76 4.88 -3.46 -14.11
CA ALA A 76 4.66 -3.96 -15.47
C ALA A 76 5.97 -4.51 -16.06
N ASN A 77 7.09 -3.85 -15.81
CA ASN A 77 8.40 -4.27 -16.31
C ASN A 77 8.89 -5.58 -15.64
N GLU A 78 8.63 -5.77 -14.35
CA GLU A 78 8.99 -7.01 -13.62
C GLU A 78 8.19 -8.23 -14.07
N ARG A 79 6.96 -8.04 -14.56
CA ARG A 79 6.12 -9.13 -15.12
C ARG A 79 6.45 -9.49 -16.56
N GLY A 80 7.21 -8.66 -17.27
CA GLY A 80 7.68 -8.91 -18.64
C GLY A 80 8.99 -9.70 -18.74
N GLY A 81 9.68 -9.97 -17.63
CA GLY A 81 11.00 -10.60 -17.57
C GLY A 81 11.03 -12.13 -17.47
N HIS A 82 9.89 -12.81 -17.55
CA HIS A 82 9.84 -14.26 -17.72
C HIS A 82 9.61 -14.60 -19.20
N GLN A 83 10.69 -14.58 -19.96
CA GLN A 83 10.87 -15.40 -21.17
C GLN A 83 12.15 -16.22 -21.01
#